data_AF-A0A836G5C3-F1
#
_entry.id   AF-A0A836G5C3-F1
#
_cell.length_a   1.000
_cell.length_b   1.000
_cell.length_c   1.000
_cell.angle_alpha   90.00
_cell.angle_beta   90.00
_cell.angle_gamma   90.00
#
_symmetry.space_group_name_H-M   'P 1'
#
loop_
_entity.id
_entity.type
_entity.pdbx_description
1 polymer ?
#
loop_
_entity_poly.entity_id
_entity_poly.type
_entity_poly.pdbx_seq_one_letter_code
_entity_poly.pdbx_strand_id
1 'polypeptide(L)'
;MSRARNRALAYLIVYDPKILLFGASFLVTSKDNNKISANVKVLPEITLEPPFLDQRLASLDHLRISVDSEEDMKKQERVENLDAAVTAWPAWVYRQYDPIRLSFRIRQHLQFLETRGGSVPKNPIDLSFWVAQNILMDHNERLTLLTYDCAISRLQREIKYLVEDKIYVCVNCESFIGRQSHMFPMNKEGPQGTYVNPGGVIHETITFYHVQGVLLNNSDPSTEYSWFPGYAWTIAICKGCRHHVGWKFTAVQSNLRPKEFWGLTRRSLKNKDLKIKKKK
;
A
#
# COMPACT_ATOMS: atom_id res chain seq x y z
N MET A 1 24.84 -24.35 3.75
CA MET A 1 24.77 -23.83 2.37
C MET A 1 23.33 -23.87 1.89
N SER A 2 22.55 -22.83 2.21
CA SER A 2 21.13 -22.74 1.86
C SER A 2 20.96 -22.23 0.42
N ARG A 3 20.19 -22.96 -0.40
CA ARG A 3 19.89 -22.60 -1.79
C ARG A 3 18.80 -21.54 -1.81
N ALA A 4 19.17 -20.29 -2.02
CA ALA A 4 18.23 -19.22 -2.37
C ALA A 4 17.45 -19.60 -3.64
N ARG A 5 16.12 -19.68 -3.55
CA ARG A 5 15.25 -19.79 -4.73
C ARG A 5 15.04 -18.40 -5.30
N ASN A 6 15.78 -18.06 -6.37
CA ASN A 6 15.59 -16.82 -7.11
C ASN A 6 14.21 -16.83 -7.79
N ARG A 7 13.26 -16.07 -7.28
CA ARG A 7 12.11 -15.60 -8.05
C ARG A 7 12.47 -14.23 -8.61
N ALA A 8 12.59 -14.12 -9.93
CA ALA A 8 12.72 -12.84 -10.60
C ALA A 8 11.33 -12.21 -10.71
N LEU A 9 11.08 -11.14 -9.96
CA LEU A 9 9.94 -10.25 -10.20
C LEU A 9 10.51 -8.98 -10.83
N ALA A 10 10.22 -8.78 -12.12
CA ALA A 10 10.65 -7.61 -12.87
C ALA A 10 9.56 -6.54 -12.80
N TYR A 11 9.95 -5.30 -12.53
CA TYR A 11 9.05 -4.16 -12.59
C TYR A 11 9.70 -2.99 -13.35
N LEU A 12 8.93 -2.04 -13.89
CA LEU A 12 9.41 -0.99 -14.79
C LEU A 12 8.56 0.31 -14.68
N ILE A 13 9.16 1.50 -14.66
CA ILE A 13 8.52 2.83 -14.77
C ILE A 13 9.10 3.51 -16.01
N VAL A 14 8.34 3.51 -17.10
CA VAL A 14 8.55 4.43 -18.23
C VAL A 14 7.21 5.07 -18.56
N TYR A 15 7.22 6.40 -18.63
CA TYR A 15 6.10 7.24 -19.04
C TYR A 15 5.92 7.17 -20.56
N ASP A 16 5.08 6.26 -21.05
CA ASP A 16 4.58 6.25 -22.44
C ASP A 16 3.06 5.98 -22.41
N PRO A 17 2.21 6.79 -23.08
CA PRO A 17 0.73 6.70 -22.97
C PRO A 17 0.07 5.40 -23.43
N LYS A 18 0.84 4.40 -23.91
CA LYS A 18 0.29 3.16 -24.49
C LYS A 18 0.70 1.87 -23.78
N ILE A 19 1.39 1.93 -22.64
CA ILE A 19 1.90 0.73 -21.96
C ILE A 19 1.49 0.72 -20.48
N LEU A 20 0.70 -0.27 -20.07
CA LEU A 20 0.48 -0.62 -18.66
C LEU A 20 1.75 -1.30 -18.13
N LEU A 21 2.53 -0.61 -17.31
CA LEU A 21 3.73 -1.13 -16.65
C LEU A 21 3.59 -1.01 -15.12
N PHE A 22 3.86 -2.12 -14.42
CA PHE A 22 3.93 -2.19 -12.95
C PHE A 22 5.40 -1.96 -12.51
N GLY A 23 5.64 -1.12 -11.48
CA GLY A 23 6.86 -0.29 -11.30
C GLY A 23 8.07 -0.84 -10.50
N ALA A 24 9.30 -0.47 -10.92
CA ALA A 24 10.58 -0.73 -10.24
C ALA A 24 11.37 0.56 -9.95
N SER A 25 12.46 0.39 -9.17
CA SER A 25 13.53 1.36 -8.93
C SER A 25 14.63 1.28 -10.00
N PHE A 26 15.13 2.42 -10.48
CA PHE A 26 16.18 2.51 -11.52
C PHE A 26 17.25 3.56 -11.21
N LEU A 27 18.42 3.40 -11.82
CA LEU A 27 19.45 4.44 -11.96
C LEU A 27 19.45 4.94 -13.42
N VAL A 28 19.21 6.24 -13.63
CA VAL A 28 19.10 6.86 -14.96
C VAL A 28 20.46 7.49 -15.35
N THR A 29 20.94 7.19 -16.56
CA THR A 29 22.07 7.90 -17.19
C THR A 29 21.68 8.30 -18.63
N SER A 30 21.92 9.57 -19.00
CA SER A 30 21.44 10.32 -20.18
C SER A 30 22.35 10.11 -21.42
N LYS A 31 22.01 10.39 -22.71
CA LYS A 31 20.84 10.94 -23.46
C LYS A 31 20.98 10.51 -24.94
N ASP A 32 19.87 10.28 -25.64
CA ASP A 32 19.72 10.64 -27.06
C ASP A 32 18.24 10.91 -27.44
N ASN A 33 18.03 11.71 -28.49
CA ASN A 33 16.79 12.45 -28.77
C ASN A 33 15.50 11.60 -28.87
N ASN A 34 14.47 12.01 -28.10
CA ASN A 34 13.09 11.50 -28.02
C ASN A 34 12.83 10.10 -27.42
N LYS A 35 13.85 9.37 -26.99
CA LYS A 35 13.66 8.15 -26.20
C LYS A 35 14.60 8.14 -25.00
N ILE A 36 14.02 7.98 -23.81
CA ILE A 36 14.80 7.78 -22.59
C ILE A 36 15.12 6.29 -22.52
N SER A 37 16.38 5.92 -22.75
CA SER A 37 16.90 4.61 -22.41
C SER A 37 17.52 4.67 -21.02
N ALA A 38 17.41 3.57 -20.27
CA ALA A 38 18.05 3.42 -18.96
C ALA A 38 18.70 2.04 -18.88
N ASN A 39 19.90 1.97 -18.32
CA ASN A 39 20.54 0.71 -17.97
C ASN A 39 19.92 0.21 -16.67
N VAL A 40 19.16 -0.89 -16.75
CA VAL A 40 18.40 -1.43 -15.63
C VAL A 40 19.11 -2.65 -15.05
N LYS A 41 19.32 -2.68 -13.73
CA LYS A 41 19.69 -3.88 -13.00
C LYS A 41 18.49 -4.36 -12.20
N VAL A 42 17.99 -5.55 -12.52
CA VAL A 42 16.93 -6.20 -11.74
C VAL A 42 17.52 -6.63 -10.40
N LEU A 43 17.01 -6.08 -9.30
CA LEU A 43 17.41 -6.45 -7.96
C LEU A 43 16.65 -7.73 -7.54
N PRO A 44 17.32 -8.71 -6.92
CA PRO A 44 16.66 -9.94 -6.46
C PRO A 44 15.82 -9.67 -5.21
N GLU A 45 14.69 -10.38 -5.08
CA GLU A 45 13.93 -10.44 -3.83
C GLU A 45 14.53 -11.53 -2.93
N ILE A 46 15.08 -11.12 -1.79
CA ILE A 46 15.68 -12.02 -0.80
C ILE A 46 14.56 -12.65 0.04
N THR A 47 14.35 -13.95 -0.14
CA THR A 47 13.46 -14.74 0.71
C THR A 47 14.25 -15.36 1.85
N LEU A 48 13.95 -14.95 3.08
CA LEU A 48 14.52 -15.52 4.30
C LEU A 48 13.59 -16.62 4.85
N GLU A 49 14.20 -17.71 5.28
CA GLU A 49 13.53 -18.83 5.96
C GLU A 49 13.05 -18.41 7.37
N PRO A 50 12.13 -19.17 7.99
CA PRO A 50 11.68 -18.90 9.36
C PRO A 50 12.86 -18.85 10.37
N PRO A 51 12.81 -18.00 11.41
CA PRO A 51 13.95 -17.71 12.28
C PRO A 51 14.64 -18.92 12.93
N PHE A 52 13.89 -20.00 13.20
CA PHE A 52 14.41 -21.17 13.88
C PHE A 52 14.81 -22.32 12.94
N LEU A 53 14.67 -22.19 11.62
CA LEU A 53 14.81 -23.34 10.72
C LEU A 53 16.15 -24.08 10.89
N ASP A 54 17.26 -23.35 11.00
CA ASP A 54 18.60 -23.93 11.13
C ASP A 54 18.93 -24.43 12.54
N GLN A 55 18.25 -23.93 13.58
CA GLN A 55 18.48 -24.29 14.99
C GLN A 55 17.30 -25.06 15.61
N ARG A 56 16.37 -25.53 14.78
CA ARG A 56 15.15 -26.20 15.27
C ARG A 56 15.48 -27.54 15.91
N LEU A 57 14.82 -27.82 17.02
CA LEU A 57 14.89 -29.13 17.66
C LEU A 57 14.00 -30.12 16.89
N ALA A 58 14.61 -31.10 16.22
CA ALA A 58 13.89 -32.09 15.40
C ALA A 58 12.88 -32.93 16.22
N SER A 59 13.16 -33.18 17.50
CA SER A 59 12.23 -33.87 18.41
C SER A 59 10.89 -33.14 18.55
N LEU A 60 10.85 -31.83 18.30
CA LEU A 60 9.64 -31.00 18.37
C LEU A 60 8.89 -30.90 17.04
N ASP A 61 9.35 -31.56 15.95
CA ASP A 61 8.76 -31.38 14.60
C ASP A 61 7.27 -31.74 14.55
N HIS A 62 6.85 -32.76 15.29
CA HIS A 62 5.46 -33.19 15.38
C HIS A 62 4.52 -32.17 16.07
N LEU A 63 5.07 -31.18 16.77
CA LEU A 63 4.31 -30.12 17.44
C LEU A 63 4.20 -28.85 16.59
N ARG A 64 4.89 -28.78 15.44
CA ARG A 64 4.89 -27.61 14.57
C ARG A 64 3.65 -27.62 13.67
N ILE A 65 2.94 -26.49 13.59
CA ILE A 65 1.70 -26.34 12.81
C ILE A 65 1.81 -25.23 11.77
N SER A 66 0.95 -25.31 10.74
CA SER A 66 0.71 -24.17 9.83
C SER A 66 0.06 -23.04 10.64
N VAL A 67 0.54 -21.82 10.43
CA VAL A 67 0.06 -20.64 11.14
C VAL A 67 -0.90 -19.88 10.24
N ASP A 68 -2.20 -20.06 10.45
CA ASP A 68 -3.26 -19.40 9.68
C ASP A 68 -4.14 -18.49 10.55
N SER A 69 -4.11 -18.67 11.87
CA SER A 69 -4.90 -17.90 12.84
C SER A 69 -4.07 -17.41 14.03
N GLU A 70 -4.62 -16.47 14.80
CA GLU A 70 -3.99 -15.99 16.03
C GLU A 70 -3.89 -17.10 17.09
N GLU A 71 -4.83 -18.05 17.09
CA GLU A 71 -4.78 -19.21 17.98
C GLU A 71 -3.62 -20.15 17.63
N ASP A 72 -3.37 -20.36 16.34
CA ASP A 72 -2.25 -21.17 15.88
C ASP A 72 -0.92 -20.49 16.22
N MET A 73 -0.84 -19.17 16.07
CA MET A 73 0.32 -18.38 16.52
C MET A 73 0.62 -18.62 18.01
N LYS A 74 -0.41 -18.61 18.87
CA LYS A 74 -0.29 -18.83 20.32
C LYS A 74 0.15 -20.26 20.65
N LYS A 75 -0.39 -21.27 19.96
CA LYS A 75 0.02 -22.67 20.11
C LYS A 75 1.49 -22.87 19.73
N GLN A 76 1.94 -22.20 18.66
CA GLN A 76 3.31 -22.29 18.15
C GLN A 76 4.34 -21.63 19.09
N GLU A 77 3.95 -20.65 19.93
CA GLU A 77 4.89 -19.95 20.82
C GLU A 77 5.59 -20.89 21.81
N ARG A 78 4.91 -21.95 22.26
CA ARG A 78 5.53 -22.93 23.17
C ARG A 78 6.73 -23.62 22.53
N VAL A 79 6.60 -24.03 21.27
CA VAL A 79 7.68 -24.69 20.52
C VAL A 79 8.81 -23.70 20.26
N GLU A 80 8.48 -22.48 19.85
CA GLU A 80 9.46 -21.42 19.60
C GLU A 80 10.24 -21.00 20.85
N ASN A 81 9.60 -20.99 22.03
CA ASN A 81 10.28 -20.73 23.30
C ASN A 81 11.33 -21.82 23.62
N LEU A 82 11.05 -23.07 23.25
CA LEU A 82 12.00 -24.17 23.42
C LEU A 82 13.13 -24.09 22.39
N ASP A 83 12.82 -23.80 21.12
CA ASP A 83 13.84 -23.60 20.07
C ASP A 83 14.74 -22.41 20.42
N ALA A 84 14.19 -21.32 20.97
CA ALA A 84 14.99 -20.16 21.38
C ALA A 84 15.93 -20.43 22.56
N ALA A 85 15.67 -21.46 23.38
CA ALA A 85 16.48 -21.76 24.56
C ALA A 85 17.92 -22.19 24.20
N VAL A 86 18.15 -22.65 22.96
CA VAL A 86 19.49 -22.99 22.43
C VAL A 86 20.13 -21.87 21.62
N THR A 87 19.46 -20.71 21.54
CA THR A 87 19.90 -19.54 20.78
C THR A 87 20.36 -18.42 21.72
N ALA A 88 20.89 -17.32 21.16
CA ALA A 88 21.37 -16.18 21.94
C ALA A 88 20.25 -15.26 22.47
N TRP A 89 19.03 -15.33 21.90
CA TRP A 89 17.96 -14.38 22.21
C TRP A 89 16.68 -15.12 22.64
N PRO A 90 15.82 -14.50 23.47
CA PRO A 90 14.51 -15.07 23.78
C PRO A 90 13.60 -15.08 22.54
N ALA A 91 12.64 -16.01 22.47
CA ALA A 91 11.81 -16.22 21.28
C ALA A 91 11.04 -14.98 20.80
N TRP A 92 10.66 -14.07 21.71
CA TRP A 92 9.98 -12.83 21.34
C TRP A 92 10.83 -11.91 20.44
N VAL A 93 12.16 -12.03 20.48
CA VAL A 93 13.05 -11.30 19.57
C VAL A 93 12.88 -11.82 18.14
N TYR A 94 12.96 -13.14 17.95
CA TYR A 94 12.78 -13.78 16.66
C TYR A 94 11.38 -13.60 16.07
N ARG A 95 10.34 -13.64 16.92
CA ARG A 95 8.95 -13.38 16.51
C ARG A 95 8.74 -12.02 15.84
N GLN A 96 9.58 -11.02 16.13
CA GLN A 96 9.51 -9.71 15.46
C GLN A 96 9.95 -9.75 13.98
N TYR A 97 10.66 -10.81 13.56
CA TYR A 97 11.13 -11.00 12.19
C TYR A 97 10.34 -12.08 11.44
N ASP A 98 9.31 -12.66 12.06
CA ASP A 98 8.47 -13.66 11.41
C ASP A 98 7.55 -12.98 10.37
N PRO A 99 7.71 -13.28 9.07
CA PRO A 99 6.93 -12.65 8.01
C PRO A 99 5.43 -12.96 8.10
N ILE A 100 5.03 -14.12 8.64
CA ILE A 100 3.62 -14.48 8.81
C ILE A 100 2.97 -13.62 9.89
N ARG A 101 3.65 -13.47 11.03
CA ARG A 101 3.17 -12.62 12.14
C ARG A 101 3.10 -11.15 11.75
N LEU A 102 4.12 -10.65 11.04
CA LEU A 102 4.14 -9.29 10.52
C LEU A 102 2.97 -9.06 9.54
N SER A 103 2.75 -10.01 8.62
CA SER A 103 1.65 -9.95 7.66
C SER A 103 0.29 -9.94 8.34
N PHE A 104 0.09 -10.79 9.35
CA PHE A 104 -1.14 -10.84 10.14
C PHE A 104 -1.45 -9.50 10.80
N ARG A 105 -0.46 -8.88 11.46
CA ARG A 105 -0.62 -7.55 12.10
C ARG A 105 -0.98 -6.47 11.09
N ILE A 106 -0.33 -6.44 9.93
CA ILE A 106 -0.67 -5.49 8.85
C ILE A 106 -2.12 -5.69 8.39
N ARG A 107 -2.53 -6.93 8.14
CA ARG A 107 -3.90 -7.24 7.69
C ARG A 107 -4.95 -6.84 8.72
N GLN A 108 -4.67 -6.93 10.02
CA GLN A 108 -5.55 -6.39 11.06
C GLN A 108 -5.77 -4.88 10.91
N HIS A 109 -4.70 -4.10 10.65
CA HIS A 109 -4.83 -2.65 10.39
C HIS A 109 -5.59 -2.35 9.09
N LEU A 110 -5.55 -3.26 8.12
CA LEU A 110 -6.19 -3.12 6.81
C LEU A 110 -7.57 -3.80 6.71
N GLN A 111 -8.08 -4.36 7.81
CA GLN A 111 -9.35 -5.10 7.83
C GLN A 111 -10.53 -4.27 7.30
N PHE A 112 -10.48 -2.94 7.48
CA PHE A 112 -11.51 -2.05 6.94
C PHE A 112 -11.55 -2.04 5.40
N LEU A 113 -10.44 -2.32 4.71
CA LEU A 113 -10.41 -2.44 3.25
C LEU A 113 -10.92 -3.81 2.80
N GLU A 114 -10.54 -4.89 3.50
CA GLU A 114 -11.04 -6.24 3.22
C GLU A 114 -12.57 -6.29 3.36
N THR A 115 -13.13 -5.73 4.45
CA THR A 115 -14.58 -5.68 4.68
C THR A 115 -15.35 -4.87 3.64
N ARG A 116 -14.66 -3.99 2.90
CA ARG A 116 -15.22 -3.17 1.80
C ARG A 116 -14.98 -3.79 0.42
N GLY A 117 -14.54 -5.05 0.34
CA GLY A 117 -14.35 -5.78 -0.91
C GLY A 117 -12.93 -5.73 -1.48
N GLY A 118 -11.95 -5.27 -0.72
CA GLY A 118 -10.54 -5.26 -1.11
C GLY A 118 -9.91 -6.65 -1.02
N SER A 119 -9.03 -6.97 -1.97
CA SER A 119 -8.27 -8.22 -1.99
C SER A 119 -6.87 -8.01 -1.44
N VAL A 120 -6.72 -7.96 -0.11
CA VAL A 120 -5.42 -7.81 0.54
C VAL A 120 -4.63 -9.14 0.46
N PRO A 121 -3.41 -9.16 -0.10
CA PRO A 121 -2.64 -10.39 -0.27
C PRO A 121 -2.27 -11.05 1.06
N LYS A 122 -2.20 -12.39 1.06
CA LYS A 122 -1.73 -13.18 2.22
C LYS A 122 -0.22 -13.43 2.20
N ASN A 123 0.38 -13.54 1.01
CA ASN A 123 1.81 -13.78 0.88
C ASN A 123 2.59 -12.55 1.39
N PRO A 124 3.62 -12.71 2.24
CA PRO A 124 4.36 -11.57 2.82
C PRO A 124 5.03 -10.64 1.79
N ILE A 125 5.53 -11.19 0.66
CA ILE A 125 6.18 -10.42 -0.40
C ILE A 125 5.14 -9.60 -1.16
N ASP A 126 4.05 -10.24 -1.57
CA ASP A 126 2.96 -9.57 -2.29
C ASP A 126 2.28 -8.52 -1.41
N LEU A 127 2.08 -8.82 -0.13
CA LEU A 127 1.48 -7.90 0.84
C LEU A 127 2.33 -6.64 1.01
N SER A 128 3.64 -6.78 1.18
CA SER A 128 4.51 -5.61 1.37
C SER A 128 4.51 -4.68 0.14
N PHE A 129 4.56 -5.22 -1.07
CA PHE A 129 4.41 -4.38 -2.26
C PHE A 129 3.01 -3.77 -2.39
N TRP A 130 1.97 -4.54 -2.05
CA TRP A 130 0.59 -4.06 -2.08
C TRP A 130 0.36 -2.89 -1.11
N VAL A 131 0.90 -2.97 0.10
CA VAL A 131 0.86 -1.89 1.10
C VAL A 131 1.58 -0.66 0.57
N ALA A 132 2.79 -0.84 0.03
CA ALA A 132 3.57 0.27 -0.51
C ALA A 132 2.85 0.98 -1.67
N GLN A 133 2.04 0.25 -2.43
CA GLN A 133 1.21 0.79 -3.51
C GLN A 133 -0.02 1.54 -3.02
N ASN A 134 -0.77 0.95 -2.07
CA ASN A 134 -2.13 1.38 -1.72
C ASN A 134 -2.23 2.33 -0.52
N ILE A 135 -1.16 2.47 0.26
CA ILE A 135 -1.14 3.36 1.43
C ILE A 135 -0.43 4.66 1.07
N LEU A 136 -1.05 5.78 1.44
CA LEU A 136 -0.50 7.12 1.21
C LEU A 136 0.68 7.39 2.13
N MET A 137 1.87 7.20 1.56
CA MET A 137 3.15 7.54 2.15
C MET A 137 3.77 8.73 1.42
N ASP A 138 4.66 9.44 2.11
CA ASP A 138 5.49 10.46 1.45
C ASP A 138 6.36 9.82 0.36
N HIS A 139 6.75 10.61 -0.65
CA HIS A 139 7.57 10.12 -1.76
C HIS A 139 8.89 9.48 -1.27
N ASN A 140 9.58 10.13 -0.34
CA ASN A 140 10.86 9.62 0.16
C ASN A 140 10.71 8.32 0.96
N GLU A 141 9.60 8.19 1.68
CA GLU A 141 9.29 7.00 2.48
C GLU A 141 8.96 5.82 1.59
N ARG A 142 8.18 6.05 0.52
CA ARG A 142 7.90 5.03 -0.50
C ARG A 142 9.19 4.59 -1.20
N LEU A 143 10.06 5.53 -1.58
CA LEU A 143 11.37 5.20 -2.15
C LEU A 143 12.20 4.36 -1.17
N THR A 144 12.27 4.77 0.10
CA THR A 144 12.98 4.01 1.14
C THR A 144 12.44 2.58 1.26
N LEU A 145 11.12 2.41 1.26
CA LEU A 145 10.50 1.08 1.30
C LEU A 145 10.89 0.21 0.10
N LEU A 146 10.94 0.81 -1.10
CA LEU A 146 11.32 0.12 -2.34
C LEU A 146 12.83 -0.18 -2.44
N THR A 147 13.66 0.33 -1.50
CA THR A 147 15.09 -0.02 -1.44
C THR A 147 15.37 -1.27 -0.61
N TYR A 148 14.43 -1.72 0.22
CA TYR A 148 14.58 -2.97 0.97
C TYR A 148 14.48 -4.18 0.04
N ASP A 149 15.41 -5.10 0.18
CA ASP A 149 15.57 -6.30 -0.63
C ASP A 149 14.80 -7.52 -0.10
N CYS A 150 14.17 -7.43 1.07
CA CYS A 150 13.36 -8.50 1.65
C CYS A 150 12.02 -8.00 2.22
N ALA A 151 11.01 -8.86 2.16
CA ALA A 151 9.69 -8.57 2.70
C ALA A 151 9.70 -8.29 4.21
N ILE A 152 10.54 -8.94 5.01
CA ILE A 152 10.55 -8.77 6.47
C ILE A 152 10.83 -7.31 6.85
N SER A 153 11.88 -6.71 6.27
CA SER A 153 12.22 -5.31 6.53
C SER A 153 11.15 -4.35 6.03
N ARG A 154 10.53 -4.62 4.87
CA ARG A 154 9.41 -3.84 4.33
C ARG A 154 8.21 -3.87 5.27
N LEU A 155 7.74 -5.06 5.65
CA LEU A 155 6.61 -5.25 6.56
C LEU A 155 6.87 -4.60 7.94
N GLN A 156 8.07 -4.76 8.52
CA GLN A 156 8.42 -4.11 9.78
C GLN A 156 8.34 -2.58 9.71
N ARG A 157 8.73 -2.00 8.58
CA ARG A 157 8.64 -0.56 8.34
C ARG A 157 7.19 -0.13 8.11
N GLU A 158 6.44 -0.87 7.31
CA GLU A 158 5.02 -0.64 7.00
C GLU A 158 4.12 -0.66 8.24
N ILE A 159 4.34 -1.61 9.17
CA ILE A 159 3.58 -1.65 10.43
C ILE A 159 3.65 -0.31 11.16
N LYS A 160 4.83 0.31 11.23
CA LYS A 160 5.01 1.62 11.89
C LYS A 160 4.19 2.73 11.22
N TYR A 161 3.94 2.61 9.91
CA TYR A 161 3.08 3.54 9.17
C TYR A 161 1.59 3.27 9.36
N LEU A 162 1.19 2.05 9.70
CA LEU A 162 -0.21 1.64 9.79
C LEU A 162 -0.80 1.72 11.21
N VAL A 163 0.00 2.04 12.24
CA VAL A 163 -0.46 2.07 13.64
C VAL A 163 -1.56 3.10 13.90
N GLU A 164 -1.54 4.24 13.19
CA GLU A 164 -2.46 5.36 13.41
C GLU A 164 -3.29 5.66 12.16
N ASP A 165 -4.58 5.98 12.33
CA ASP A 165 -5.45 6.43 11.24
C ASP A 165 -4.91 7.75 10.66
N LYS A 166 -4.44 7.70 9.42
CA LYS A 166 -3.77 8.83 8.80
C LYS A 166 -4.76 9.91 8.41
N ILE A 167 -4.35 11.15 8.64
CA ILE A 167 -5.06 12.35 8.19
C ILE A 167 -4.45 12.84 6.89
N TYR A 168 -5.29 13.05 5.89
CA TYR A 168 -4.91 13.65 4.63
C TYR A 168 -5.34 15.11 4.58
N VAL A 169 -4.40 15.96 4.18
CA VAL A 169 -4.59 17.39 3.98
C VAL A 169 -4.27 17.78 2.55
N CYS A 170 -4.77 18.93 2.11
CA CYS A 170 -4.39 19.52 0.83
C CYS A 170 -2.90 19.84 0.82
N VAL A 171 -2.18 19.42 -0.23
CA VAL A 171 -0.74 19.69 -0.38
C VAL A 171 -0.42 21.19 -0.41
N ASN A 172 -1.35 22.02 -0.91
CA ASN A 172 -1.11 23.45 -1.17
C ASN A 172 -1.43 24.36 0.03
N CYS A 173 -2.38 24.01 0.89
CA CYS A 173 -2.80 24.86 2.01
C CYS A 173 -3.03 24.13 3.33
N GLU A 174 -2.71 22.84 3.40
CA GLU A 174 -2.85 21.97 4.58
C GLU A 174 -4.26 21.91 5.21
N SER A 175 -5.28 22.35 4.47
CA SER A 175 -6.68 22.16 4.88
C SER A 175 -7.01 20.67 4.95
N PHE A 176 -7.76 20.26 5.97
CA PHE A 176 -8.19 18.88 6.14
C PHE A 176 -9.04 18.41 4.96
N ILE A 177 -8.72 17.22 4.42
CA ILE A 177 -9.42 16.61 3.29
C ILE A 177 -10.10 15.29 3.68
N GLY A 178 -9.42 14.41 4.41
CA GLY A 178 -9.99 13.10 4.71
C GLY A 178 -9.12 12.25 5.64
N ARG A 179 -9.55 11.01 5.84
CA ARG A 179 -8.86 10.02 6.68
C ARG A 179 -8.65 8.72 5.92
N GLN A 180 -7.61 7.98 6.28
CA GLN A 180 -7.33 6.66 5.73
C GLN A 180 -8.50 5.69 5.97
N SER A 181 -9.12 5.74 7.15
CA SER A 181 -10.29 4.95 7.50
C SER A 181 -11.51 5.16 6.58
N HIS A 182 -11.54 6.23 5.77
CA HIS A 182 -12.59 6.46 4.76
C HIS A 182 -12.24 5.95 3.36
N MET A 183 -11.02 5.45 3.14
CA MET A 183 -10.61 4.85 1.87
C MET A 183 -11.36 3.56 1.63
N PHE A 184 -11.68 3.25 0.38
CA PHE A 184 -12.31 1.99 0.02
C PHE A 184 -11.89 1.57 -1.40
N PRO A 185 -11.87 0.28 -1.70
CA PRO A 185 -11.50 -0.22 -3.02
C PRO A 185 -12.67 -0.14 -4.01
N MET A 186 -12.44 0.48 -5.17
CA MET A 186 -13.34 0.39 -6.34
C MET A 186 -12.91 -0.69 -7.33
N ASN A 187 -11.72 -1.27 -7.14
CA ASN A 187 -11.20 -2.39 -7.91
C ASN A 187 -10.54 -3.41 -6.97
N LYS A 188 -10.12 -4.56 -7.52
CA LYS A 188 -9.49 -5.63 -6.70
C LYS A 188 -8.09 -5.27 -6.20
N GLU A 189 -7.40 -4.35 -6.87
CA GLU A 189 -6.03 -3.95 -6.56
C GLU A 189 -5.95 -3.06 -5.33
N GLY A 190 -7.04 -2.37 -4.98
CA GLY A 190 -7.17 -1.64 -3.73
C GLY A 190 -7.87 -0.28 -3.89
N PRO A 191 -7.72 0.62 -2.90
CA PRO A 191 -8.29 1.97 -2.94
C PRO A 191 -7.56 2.92 -3.88
N GLN A 192 -6.37 2.57 -4.39
CA GLN A 192 -5.62 3.39 -5.34
C GLN A 192 -5.66 2.77 -6.74
N GLY A 193 -5.87 3.60 -7.76
CA GLY A 193 -5.75 3.23 -9.17
C GLY A 193 -5.02 4.31 -9.98
N THR A 194 -4.48 3.93 -11.14
CA THR A 194 -3.81 4.86 -12.06
C THR A 194 -4.65 4.99 -13.32
N TYR A 195 -5.04 6.21 -13.64
CA TYR A 195 -5.95 6.50 -14.75
C TYR A 195 -5.39 7.61 -15.64
N VAL A 196 -5.81 7.63 -16.90
CA VAL A 196 -5.39 8.65 -17.87
C VAL A 196 -6.62 9.45 -18.28
N ASN A 197 -6.51 10.78 -18.26
CA ASN A 197 -7.56 11.64 -18.78
C ASN A 197 -7.44 11.81 -20.30
N PRO A 198 -8.45 12.37 -21.00
CA PRO A 198 -8.41 12.58 -22.45
C PRO A 198 -7.24 13.45 -22.95
N GLY A 199 -6.71 14.32 -22.08
CA GLY A 199 -5.52 15.12 -22.36
C GLY A 199 -4.20 14.35 -22.21
N GLY A 200 -4.23 13.05 -21.94
CA GLY A 200 -3.03 12.22 -21.75
C GLY A 200 -2.37 12.38 -20.38
N VAL A 201 -3.00 13.08 -19.42
CA VAL A 201 -2.46 13.28 -18.07
C VAL A 201 -2.78 12.07 -17.21
N ILE A 202 -1.74 11.50 -16.59
CA ILE A 202 -1.85 10.38 -15.66
C ILE A 202 -2.22 10.89 -14.26
N HIS A 203 -3.21 10.25 -13.66
CA HIS A 203 -3.71 10.51 -12.31
C HIS A 203 -3.67 9.22 -11.48
N GLU A 204 -2.80 9.21 -10.47
CA GLU A 204 -2.94 8.29 -9.34
C GLU A 204 -4.13 8.76 -8.50
N THR A 205 -5.24 8.03 -8.54
CA THR A 205 -6.51 8.39 -7.92
C THR A 205 -6.82 7.43 -6.78
N ILE A 206 -7.20 7.99 -5.63
CA ILE A 206 -7.54 7.25 -4.42
C ILE A 206 -9.01 7.44 -4.10
N THR A 207 -9.71 6.35 -3.84
CA THR A 207 -11.15 6.33 -3.62
C THR A 207 -11.53 6.42 -2.15
N PHE A 208 -12.40 7.38 -1.82
CA PHE A 208 -12.91 7.65 -0.48
C PHE A 208 -14.43 7.66 -0.47
N TYR A 209 -15.04 7.09 0.57
CA TYR A 209 -16.47 7.29 0.81
C TYR A 209 -16.77 8.72 1.25
N HIS A 210 -15.93 9.27 2.13
CA HIS A 210 -16.18 10.57 2.75
C HIS A 210 -14.93 11.45 2.75
N VAL A 211 -15.09 12.68 2.25
CA VAL A 211 -14.08 13.74 2.28
C VAL A 211 -14.70 15.02 2.86
N GLN A 212 -13.90 15.89 3.44
CA GLN A 212 -14.28 17.21 3.98
C GLN A 212 -13.40 18.27 3.34
N GLY A 213 -13.75 19.56 3.47
CA GLY A 213 -12.90 20.63 2.97
C GLY A 213 -12.73 20.65 1.45
N VAL A 214 -13.65 20.03 0.72
CA VAL A 214 -13.71 19.97 -0.75
C VAL A 214 -15.00 20.64 -1.23
N LEU A 215 -14.92 21.34 -2.35
CA LEU A 215 -16.05 21.93 -3.06
C LEU A 215 -16.11 21.35 -4.47
N LEU A 216 -17.32 21.19 -5.00
CA LEU A 216 -17.50 20.91 -6.42
C LEU A 216 -17.37 22.22 -7.19
N ASN A 217 -16.80 22.16 -8.39
CA ASN A 217 -16.91 23.26 -9.33
C ASN A 217 -18.36 23.39 -9.84
N ASN A 218 -18.69 24.49 -10.50
CA ASN A 218 -20.04 24.78 -10.96
C ASN A 218 -20.43 24.02 -12.26
N SER A 219 -19.72 22.95 -12.62
CA SER A 219 -20.07 22.16 -13.81
C SER A 219 -21.03 21.03 -13.46
N ASP A 220 -21.94 20.72 -14.39
CA ASP A 220 -22.79 19.54 -14.26
C ASP A 220 -21.95 18.25 -14.25
N PRO A 221 -22.43 17.17 -13.58
CA PRO A 221 -21.78 15.86 -13.64
C PRO A 221 -21.70 15.34 -15.08
N SER A 222 -20.53 14.86 -15.49
CA SER A 222 -20.29 14.31 -16.83
C SER A 222 -19.97 12.81 -16.76
N THR A 223 -20.51 12.03 -17.69
CA THR A 223 -20.14 10.61 -17.87
C THR A 223 -19.02 10.43 -18.90
N GLU A 224 -18.61 11.51 -19.57
CA GLU A 224 -17.60 11.49 -20.63
C GLU A 224 -16.25 11.02 -20.09
N TYR A 225 -15.66 9.98 -20.69
CA TYR A 225 -14.38 9.40 -20.26
C TYR A 225 -14.31 9.04 -18.76
N SER A 226 -15.44 8.67 -18.14
CA SER A 226 -15.45 8.26 -16.74
C SER A 226 -14.62 6.99 -16.53
N TRP A 227 -13.71 7.03 -15.55
CA TRP A 227 -12.88 5.89 -15.17
C TRP A 227 -13.64 4.78 -14.44
N PHE A 228 -14.83 5.10 -13.94
CA PHE A 228 -15.70 4.17 -13.23
C PHE A 228 -17.01 4.04 -14.02
N PRO A 229 -17.14 3.00 -14.87
CA PRO A 229 -18.33 2.78 -15.67
C PRO A 229 -19.61 2.81 -14.81
N GLY A 230 -20.62 3.55 -15.28
CA GLY A 230 -21.88 3.76 -14.54
C GLY A 230 -21.87 4.95 -13.56
N TYR A 231 -20.77 5.70 -13.47
CA TYR A 231 -20.68 6.92 -12.66
C TYR A 231 -20.40 8.16 -13.53
N ALA A 232 -21.07 9.27 -13.19
CA ALA A 232 -20.72 10.60 -13.67
C ALA A 232 -19.73 11.25 -12.69
N TRP A 233 -18.82 12.09 -13.18
CA TRP A 233 -17.84 12.81 -12.38
C TRP A 233 -18.07 14.32 -12.41
N THR A 234 -17.77 14.98 -11.29
CA THR A 234 -17.74 16.44 -11.14
C THR A 234 -16.40 16.84 -10.54
N ILE A 235 -15.77 17.88 -11.07
CA ILE A 235 -14.44 18.32 -10.60
C ILE A 235 -14.55 18.80 -9.16
N ALA A 236 -13.61 18.35 -8.35
CA ALA A 236 -13.49 18.67 -6.94
C ALA A 236 -12.25 19.53 -6.68
N ILE A 237 -12.45 20.65 -6.00
CA ILE A 237 -11.42 21.62 -5.63
C ILE A 237 -11.35 21.80 -4.11
N CYS A 238 -10.17 22.13 -3.60
CA CYS A 238 -10.00 22.40 -2.17
C CYS A 238 -10.81 23.65 -1.76
N LYS A 239 -11.57 23.58 -0.67
CA LYS A 239 -12.31 24.72 -0.11
C LYS A 239 -11.40 25.88 0.29
N GLY A 240 -10.20 25.56 0.81
CA GLY A 240 -9.25 26.55 1.33
C GLY A 240 -8.48 27.31 0.24
N CYS A 241 -7.93 26.61 -0.76
CA CYS A 241 -7.08 27.23 -1.79
C CYS A 241 -7.60 27.11 -3.22
N ARG A 242 -8.78 26.51 -3.43
CA ARG A 242 -9.42 26.32 -4.75
C ARG A 242 -8.62 25.46 -5.74
N HIS A 243 -7.49 24.89 -5.34
CA HIS A 243 -6.69 24.00 -6.17
C HIS A 243 -7.43 22.68 -6.43
N HIS A 244 -7.25 22.10 -7.62
CA HIS A 244 -7.81 20.81 -7.98
C HIS A 244 -7.33 19.69 -7.04
N VAL A 245 -8.27 18.93 -6.48
CA VAL A 245 -7.96 17.78 -5.60
C VAL A 245 -8.48 16.44 -6.15
N GLY A 246 -9.38 16.45 -7.12
CA GLY A 246 -9.89 15.23 -7.76
C GLY A 246 -11.30 15.40 -8.28
N TRP A 247 -12.14 14.39 -8.08
CA TRP A 247 -13.51 14.36 -8.58
C TRP A 247 -14.47 13.72 -7.58
N LYS A 248 -15.72 14.15 -7.59
CA LYS A 248 -16.84 13.40 -7.01
C LYS A 248 -17.45 12.53 -8.10
N PHE A 249 -17.66 11.26 -7.80
CA PHE A 249 -18.33 10.31 -8.67
C PHE A 249 -19.73 10.03 -8.12
N THR A 250 -20.75 10.15 -8.96
CA THR A 250 -22.16 9.91 -8.62
C THR A 250 -22.74 8.85 -9.54
N ALA A 251 -23.38 7.83 -8.97
CA ALA A 251 -23.97 6.73 -9.71
C ALA A 251 -25.09 7.23 -10.63
N VAL A 252 -25.04 6.83 -11.90
CA VAL A 252 -26.07 7.17 -12.90
C VAL A 252 -27.30 6.27 -12.74
N GLN A 253 -27.13 5.06 -12.19
CA GLN A 253 -28.19 4.08 -12.00
C GLN A 253 -28.50 3.81 -10.52
N SER A 254 -29.75 3.42 -10.24
CA SER A 254 -30.25 3.25 -8.87
C SER A 254 -29.74 1.97 -8.16
N ASN A 255 -29.31 0.98 -8.92
CA ASN A 255 -28.78 -0.30 -8.41
C ASN A 255 -27.29 -0.22 -8.01
N LEU A 256 -26.52 0.72 -8.57
CA LEU A 256 -25.09 0.83 -8.29
C LEU A 256 -24.80 1.23 -6.84
N ARG A 257 -23.70 0.68 -6.31
CA ARG A 257 -23.15 1.00 -4.99
C ARG A 257 -21.63 1.20 -5.10
N PRO A 258 -21.06 2.20 -4.40
CA PRO A 258 -21.76 3.23 -3.62
C PRO A 258 -22.59 4.20 -4.49
N LYS A 259 -23.48 4.98 -3.87
CA LYS A 259 -24.26 6.00 -4.60
C LYS A 259 -23.42 7.17 -5.06
N GLU A 260 -22.46 7.52 -4.24
CA GLU A 260 -21.47 8.52 -4.52
C GLU A 260 -20.19 8.17 -3.79
N PHE A 261 -19.07 8.64 -4.33
CA PHE A 261 -17.77 8.56 -3.71
C PHE A 261 -16.86 9.63 -4.29
N TRP A 262 -15.64 9.71 -3.77
CA TRP A 262 -14.64 10.68 -4.20
C TRP A 262 -13.42 9.96 -4.73
N GLY A 263 -12.92 10.37 -5.90
CA GLY A 263 -11.62 9.97 -6.42
C GLY A 263 -10.67 11.15 -6.32
N LEU A 264 -9.80 11.16 -5.31
CA LEU A 264 -8.85 12.24 -5.08
C LEU A 264 -7.50 11.92 -5.70
N THR A 265 -6.88 12.88 -6.38
CA THR A 265 -5.55 12.67 -6.95
C THR A 265 -4.50 12.64 -5.83
N ARG A 266 -3.69 11.57 -5.76
CA ARG A 266 -2.64 11.38 -4.75
C ARG A 266 -1.72 12.59 -4.61
N ARG A 267 -1.30 13.21 -5.74
CA ARG A 267 -0.42 14.40 -5.75
C ARG A 267 -1.01 15.63 -5.06
N SER A 268 -2.32 15.67 -4.85
CA SER A 268 -3.02 16.77 -4.18
C SER A 268 -3.13 16.57 -2.66
N LEU A 269 -2.76 15.38 -2.17
CA LEU A 269 -2.88 14.96 -0.78
C LEU A 269 -1.50 14.84 -0.13
N LYS A 270 -1.43 15.24 1.13
CA LYS A 270 -0.27 15.06 2.00
C LYS A 270 -0.72 14.43 3.31
N ASN A 271 0.06 13.49 3.83
CA ASN A 271 -0.15 12.93 5.16
C ASN A 271 0.26 13.97 6.22
N LYS A 272 -0.61 14.22 7.20
CA LYS A 272 -0.30 15.09 8.34
C LYS A 272 -0.07 14.23 9.58
N ASP A 273 1.19 14.10 9.96
CA ASP A 273 1.58 13.49 11.23
C ASP A 273 0.96 14.28 12.39
N LEU A 274 0.02 13.65 13.09
CA LEU A 274 -0.42 14.10 14.41
C LEU A 274 0.64 13.70 15.44
N LYS A 275 1.90 14.13 15.27
CA LYS A 275 2.84 14.03 16.38
C LYS A 275 2.28 14.90 17.49
N ILE A 276 1.67 14.24 18.48
CA ILE A 276 1.36 14.84 19.77
C ILE A 276 2.65 15.53 20.18
N LYS A 277 2.66 16.87 20.18
CA LYS A 277 3.68 17.62 20.92
C LYS A 277 3.54 17.11 22.34
N LYS A 278 4.34 16.11 22.73
CA LYS A 278 4.55 15.79 24.14
C LYS A 278 5.06 17.10 24.71
N LYS A 279 4.17 17.83 25.40
CA LYS A 279 4.57 18.96 26.23
C LYS A 279 5.65 18.37 27.15
N LYS A 280 6.88 18.86 26.98
CA LYS A 280 7.93 18.67 27.98
C LYS A 280 7.47 19.30 29.29
#